data_AF-A0A349Q997-F1
#
_entry.id   AF-A0A349Q997-F1
#
_cell.length_a   1.000
_cell.length_b   1.000
_cell.length_c   1.000
_cell.angle_alpha   90.00
_cell.angle_beta   90.00
_cell.angle_gamma   90.00
#
_symmetry.space_group_name_H-M   'P 1'
#
loop_
_entity.id
_entity.type
_entity.pdbx_description
1 polymer ?
#
loop_
_entity_poly.entity_id
_entity_poly.type
_entity_poly.pdbx_seq_one_letter_code
_entity_poly.pdbx_strand_id
1 'polypeptide(L)'
;YAKFETFPVWNLPLKNPINVAYEAATADLNDVNMIDPFHLEAYGNIAINYNRDIEVFPVVKSILEKITGEECIYKSPTDMGVNMAGYCIIDDEACKEASKQEILRRYFKALCDLKTGTGEQDTVSRLEFLMSRLGINVADRKIVEVAKKKSADNDGCGAVALELADGRIVTGKNTKMMSASAACVFNAVKMLAGIKDKQKLISPYVIGPIIDLKTKILKEHNKTLTLEEALIALSICAASDANAATAMEQLPLLEGCDAHSTHMLFKADENPFRKLGVRLTCSPEFLDNTLFIE
;
A
#
# COMPACT_ATOMS: atom_id res chain seq x y z
N TYR A 1 26.49 23.11 -8.45
CA TYR A 1 25.79 21.80 -8.54
C TYR A 1 25.33 21.46 -7.13
N ALA A 2 24.08 21.02 -6.95
CA ALA A 2 23.55 20.55 -5.67
C ALA A 2 22.53 19.43 -5.96
N LYS A 3 22.27 18.56 -4.97
CA LYS A 3 21.38 17.41 -5.12
C LYS A 3 20.14 17.59 -4.26
N PHE A 4 18.96 17.47 -4.87
CA PHE A 4 17.69 17.42 -4.14
C PHE A 4 17.16 15.99 -4.14
N GLU A 5 17.17 15.37 -2.97
CA GLU A 5 16.53 14.09 -2.69
C GLU A 5 15.76 14.17 -1.39
N THR A 6 14.54 13.65 -1.37
CA THR A 6 13.70 13.66 -0.17
C THR A 6 14.12 12.58 0.83
N PHE A 7 14.58 11.42 0.34
CA PHE A 7 15.00 10.29 1.15
C PHE A 7 16.38 9.77 0.70
N PRO A 8 17.21 9.25 1.63
CA PRO A 8 16.99 9.26 3.08
C PRO A 8 17.02 10.69 3.66
N VAL A 9 16.39 10.88 4.82
CA VAL A 9 16.40 12.15 5.54
C VAL A 9 17.67 12.20 6.39
N TRP A 10 18.63 13.01 5.95
CA TRP A 10 20.01 12.98 6.46
C TRP A 10 20.14 13.29 7.95
N ASN A 11 19.27 14.15 8.49
CA ASN A 11 19.28 14.57 9.89
C ASN A 11 18.39 13.70 10.79
N LEU A 12 17.82 12.60 10.28
CA LEU A 12 17.16 11.59 11.09
C LEU A 12 18.07 10.39 11.32
N PRO A 13 18.00 9.71 12.49
CA PRO A 13 18.81 8.53 12.74
C PRO A 13 18.63 7.42 11.70
N LEU A 14 19.67 6.61 11.50
CA LEU A 14 19.65 5.46 10.58
C LEU A 14 18.50 4.49 10.89
N LYS A 15 18.20 4.30 12.18
CA LYS A 15 17.13 3.42 12.66
C LYS A 15 15.76 4.10 12.74
N ASN A 16 15.65 5.37 12.33
CA ASN A 16 14.36 6.05 12.33
C ASN A 16 13.42 5.35 11.32
N PRO A 17 12.18 4.99 11.70
CA PRO A 17 11.21 4.34 10.81
C PRO A 17 11.04 5.03 9.45
N ILE A 18 11.17 6.35 9.37
CA ILE A 18 11.08 7.12 8.12
C ILE A 18 12.18 6.69 7.13
N ASN A 19 13.43 6.62 7.59
CA ASN A 19 14.55 6.16 6.77
C ASN A 19 14.43 4.67 6.46
N VAL A 20 13.99 3.86 7.42
CA VAL A 20 13.79 2.41 7.20
C VAL A 20 12.65 2.15 6.20
N ALA A 21 11.61 2.97 6.16
CA ALA A 21 10.53 2.87 5.18
C ALA A 21 11.01 3.20 3.77
N TYR A 22 11.94 4.15 3.61
CA TYR A 22 12.62 4.36 2.34
C TYR A 22 13.41 3.11 1.92
N GLU A 23 14.19 2.53 2.83
CA GLU A 23 14.94 1.30 2.55
C GLU A 23 14.04 0.11 2.19
N ALA A 24 12.87 0.02 2.81
CA ALA A 24 11.84 -0.97 2.47
C ALA A 24 11.21 -0.70 1.08
N ALA A 25 11.12 0.56 0.66
CA ALA A 25 10.61 0.93 -0.66
C ALA A 25 11.61 0.67 -1.79
N THR A 26 12.90 0.56 -1.48
CA THR A 26 14.01 0.29 -2.40
C THR A 26 14.69 -1.06 -2.14
N ALA A 27 13.98 -1.99 -1.50
CA ALA A 27 14.54 -3.28 -1.10
C ALA A 27 15.03 -4.11 -2.31
N ASP A 28 14.45 -3.87 -3.48
CA ASP A 28 14.81 -4.43 -4.80
C ASP A 28 15.99 -3.70 -5.47
N LEU A 29 16.17 -2.41 -5.21
CA LEU A 29 17.20 -1.57 -5.85
C LEU A 29 18.56 -1.60 -5.15
N ASN A 30 18.70 -2.39 -4.08
CA ASN A 30 19.92 -2.50 -3.28
C ASN A 30 20.47 -1.16 -2.72
N ASP A 31 19.61 -0.14 -2.62
CA ASP A 31 19.96 1.09 -1.94
C ASP A 31 19.90 0.85 -0.43
N VAL A 32 21.04 1.01 0.24
CA VAL A 32 21.21 0.75 1.67
C VAL A 32 21.52 2.06 2.36
N ASN A 33 20.71 2.44 3.35
CA ASN A 33 21.00 3.60 4.17
C ASN A 33 22.23 3.35 5.04
N MET A 34 23.12 4.32 5.11
CA MET A 34 24.39 4.24 5.83
C MET A 34 24.72 5.58 6.51
N ILE A 35 25.58 5.53 7.51
CA ILE A 35 26.17 6.76 8.07
C ILE A 35 27.14 7.31 7.02
N ASP A 36 27.06 8.60 6.74
CA ASP A 36 28.00 9.31 5.87
C ASP A 36 29.37 9.45 6.59
N PRO A 37 30.39 8.68 6.20
CA PRO A 37 31.68 8.72 6.86
C PRO A 37 32.41 10.05 6.61
N PHE A 38 32.19 10.67 5.45
CA PHE A 38 32.84 11.94 5.09
C PHE A 38 32.31 13.09 5.96
N HIS A 39 31.00 13.11 6.20
CA HIS A 39 30.39 14.13 7.07
C HIS A 39 30.82 13.94 8.53
N LEU A 40 30.89 12.68 8.98
CA LEU A 40 31.36 12.35 10.32
C LEU A 40 32.83 12.75 10.53
N GLU A 41 33.70 12.49 9.56
CA GLU A 41 35.12 12.88 9.62
C GLU A 41 35.31 14.41 9.58
N ALA A 42 34.58 15.09 8.69
CA ALA A 42 34.73 16.53 8.50
C ALA A 42 34.15 17.38 9.65
N TYR A 43 33.07 16.92 10.28
CA TYR A 43 32.29 17.73 11.23
C TYR A 43 32.05 17.07 12.60
N GLY A 44 32.36 15.79 12.77
CA GLY A 44 32.06 15.03 13.98
C GLY A 44 30.56 14.74 14.20
N ASN A 45 29.71 15.04 13.21
CA ASN A 45 28.26 14.88 13.29
C ASN A 45 27.79 13.67 12.47
N ILE A 46 26.85 12.90 13.02
CA ILE A 46 26.25 11.77 12.30
C ILE A 46 25.20 12.30 11.33
N ALA A 47 25.38 12.01 10.05
CA ALA A 47 24.39 12.22 8.99
C ALA A 47 24.13 10.90 8.25
N ILE A 48 22.92 10.74 7.72
CA ILE A 48 22.52 9.55 6.97
C ILE A 48 22.52 9.84 5.48
N ASN A 49 23.16 8.95 4.73
CA ASN A 49 23.15 8.92 3.27
C ASN A 49 22.94 7.46 2.84
N TYR A 50 23.22 7.11 1.59
CA TYR A 50 23.10 5.76 1.08
C TYR A 50 24.35 5.35 0.30
N ASN A 51 24.56 4.03 0.20
CA ASN A 51 25.78 3.43 -0.35
C ASN A 51 26.23 4.03 -1.69
N ARG A 52 25.33 4.18 -2.66
CA ARG A 52 25.68 4.67 -4.00
C ARG A 52 26.29 6.07 -4.00
N ASP A 53 25.72 6.97 -3.21
CA ASP A 53 26.20 8.35 -3.11
C ASP A 53 27.51 8.45 -2.33
N ILE A 54 27.65 7.67 -1.26
CA ILE A 54 28.89 7.57 -0.50
C ILE A 54 30.03 7.04 -1.39
N GLU A 55 29.78 5.97 -2.15
CA GLU A 55 30.78 5.36 -3.03
C GLU A 55 31.22 6.29 -4.16
N VAL A 56 30.30 7.06 -4.75
CA VAL A 56 30.60 7.94 -5.89
C VAL A 56 31.16 9.31 -5.48
N PHE A 57 30.96 9.74 -4.22
CA PHE A 57 31.32 11.07 -3.76
C PHE A 57 32.79 11.49 -4.06
N PRO A 58 33.82 10.64 -3.84
CA PRO A 58 35.20 11.02 -4.17
C PRO A 58 35.39 11.39 -5.65
N VAL A 59 34.70 10.68 -6.55
CA VAL A 59 34.75 10.95 -7.99
C VAL A 59 34.06 12.27 -8.31
N VAL A 60 32.86 12.51 -7.75
CA VAL A 60 32.11 13.76 -7.93
C VAL A 60 32.91 14.95 -7.40
N LYS A 61 33.54 14.81 -6.22
CA LYS A 61 34.41 15.83 -5.64
C LYS A 61 35.54 16.20 -6.59
N SER A 62 36.29 15.23 -7.11
CA SER A 62 37.37 15.49 -8.06
C SER A 62 36.91 16.12 -9.38
N ILE A 63 35.70 15.77 -9.86
CA ILE A 63 35.11 16.42 -11.04
C ILE A 63 34.80 17.88 -10.76
N LEU A 64 34.19 18.18 -9.60
CA LEU A 64 33.86 19.55 -9.20
C LEU A 64 35.12 20.40 -9.04
N GLU A 65 36.18 19.88 -8.44
CA GLU A 65 37.49 20.56 -8.32
C GLU A 65 38.09 20.88 -9.68
N LYS A 66 38.05 19.92 -10.61
CA LYS A 66 38.56 20.13 -11.98
C LYS A 66 37.77 21.17 -12.77
N ILE A 67 36.43 21.19 -12.62
CA ILE A 67 35.56 22.11 -13.35
C ILE A 67 35.66 23.54 -12.78
N THR A 68 35.78 23.67 -11.47
CA THR A 68 35.82 24.97 -10.79
C THR A 68 37.23 25.56 -10.72
N GLY A 69 38.27 24.72 -10.75
CA GLY A 69 39.66 25.14 -10.54
C GLY A 69 39.99 25.48 -9.08
N GLU A 70 39.06 25.21 -8.16
CA GLU A 70 39.16 25.52 -6.73
C GLU A 70 38.91 24.24 -5.91
N GLU A 71 39.20 24.29 -4.61
CA GLU A 71 38.86 23.19 -3.70
C GLU A 71 37.34 23.00 -3.62
N CYS A 72 36.88 21.74 -3.59
CA CYS A 72 35.44 21.46 -3.54
C CYS A 72 34.81 22.04 -2.28
N ILE A 73 33.74 22.82 -2.46
CA ILE A 73 32.95 23.37 -1.35
C ILE A 73 32.25 22.29 -0.50
N TYR A 74 32.04 21.10 -1.06
CA TYR A 74 31.39 19.97 -0.38
C TYR A 74 32.44 19.06 0.24
N LYS A 75 32.32 18.82 1.55
CA LYS A 75 33.17 17.87 2.27
C LYS A 75 32.54 16.49 2.38
N SER A 76 31.24 16.37 2.14
CA SER A 76 30.51 15.11 2.13
C SER A 76 29.34 15.12 1.14
N PRO A 77 28.77 13.96 0.77
CA PRO A 77 27.53 13.92 -0.01
C PRO A 77 26.34 14.53 0.75
N THR A 78 26.37 14.56 2.09
CA THR A 78 25.39 15.31 2.88
C THR A 78 25.45 16.82 2.60
N ASP A 79 26.66 17.41 2.53
CA ASP A 79 26.81 18.85 2.22
C ASP A 79 26.29 19.21 0.82
N MET A 80 26.40 18.26 -0.11
CA MET A 80 25.90 18.39 -1.47
C MET A 80 24.37 18.36 -1.55
N GLY A 81 23.72 17.80 -0.53
CA GLY A 81 22.28 17.71 -0.39
C GLY A 81 21.65 19.03 0.08
N VAL A 82 20.44 19.33 -0.41
CA VAL A 82 19.66 20.51 0.01
C VAL A 82 18.35 20.14 0.71
N ASN A 83 18.25 18.92 1.24
CA ASN A 83 17.03 18.39 1.85
C ASN A 83 16.76 19.01 3.22
N MET A 84 15.57 19.60 3.39
CA MET A 84 15.10 20.21 4.64
C MET A 84 13.93 19.44 5.28
N ALA A 85 13.50 18.30 4.70
CA ALA A 85 12.29 17.60 5.11
C ALA A 85 12.28 17.21 6.61
N GLY A 86 13.42 16.77 7.15
CA GLY A 86 13.52 16.39 8.56
C GLY A 86 13.28 17.53 9.55
N TYR A 87 13.52 18.79 9.16
CA TYR A 87 13.22 19.96 9.99
C TYR A 87 11.74 20.35 9.97
N CYS A 88 10.97 19.82 9.02
CA CYS A 88 9.56 20.14 8.83
C CYS A 88 8.62 19.10 9.46
N ILE A 89 9.15 18.13 10.20
CA ILE A 89 8.35 17.14 10.93
C ILE A 89 7.73 17.81 12.16
N ILE A 90 6.41 17.99 12.13
CA ILE A 90 5.64 18.60 13.23
C ILE A 90 5.14 17.56 14.25
N ASP A 91 5.02 16.30 13.83
CA ASP A 91 4.59 15.17 14.66
C ASP A 91 5.41 13.93 14.29
N ASP A 92 6.49 13.70 15.04
CA ASP A 92 7.43 12.60 14.79
C ASP A 92 6.81 11.22 15.05
N GLU A 93 5.91 11.09 16.03
CA GLU A 93 5.27 9.82 16.33
C GLU A 93 4.25 9.44 15.25
N ALA A 94 3.49 10.40 14.72
CA ALA A 94 2.62 10.16 13.57
C ALA A 94 3.42 9.72 12.33
N CYS A 95 4.55 10.38 12.04
CA CYS A 95 5.41 10.00 10.91
C CYS A 95 6.05 8.61 11.11
N LYS A 96 6.49 8.28 12.33
CA LYS A 96 7.01 6.96 12.67
C LYS A 96 5.96 5.87 12.47
N GLU A 97 4.74 6.08 12.94
CA GLU A 97 3.67 5.10 12.80
C GLU A 97 3.28 4.91 11.32
N ALA A 98 3.10 6.00 10.58
CA ALA A 98 2.83 5.92 9.14
C ALA A 98 3.93 5.18 8.37
N SER A 99 5.18 5.36 8.77
CA SER A 99 6.34 4.69 8.16
C SER A 99 6.38 3.19 8.49
N LYS A 100 6.04 2.79 9.72
CA LYS A 100 5.87 1.36 10.06
C LYS A 100 4.78 0.70 9.22
N GLN A 101 3.65 1.38 9.04
CA GLN A 101 2.57 0.89 8.18
C GLN A 101 2.99 0.81 6.70
N GLU A 102 3.82 1.72 6.20
CA GLU A 102 4.41 1.61 4.85
C GLU A 102 5.31 0.37 4.72
N ILE A 103 6.15 0.08 5.71
CA ILE A 103 7.02 -1.12 5.69
C ILE A 103 6.19 -2.40 5.62
N LEU A 104 5.12 -2.49 6.41
CA LEU A 104 4.20 -3.63 6.36
C LEU A 104 3.52 -3.75 4.98
N ARG A 105 3.15 -2.63 4.36
CA ARG A 105 2.60 -2.61 2.99
C ARG A 105 3.61 -3.13 1.96
N ARG A 106 4.87 -2.72 2.06
CA ARG A 106 5.97 -3.23 1.22
C ARG A 106 6.20 -4.72 1.42
N TYR A 107 6.16 -5.21 2.66
CA TYR A 107 6.29 -6.62 2.97
C TYR A 107 5.18 -7.47 2.33
N PHE A 108 3.91 -7.11 2.51
CA PHE A 108 2.80 -7.84 1.88
C PHE A 108 2.88 -7.81 0.35
N LYS A 109 3.29 -6.68 -0.22
CA LYS A 109 3.51 -6.58 -1.67
C LYS A 109 4.61 -7.55 -2.13
N ALA A 110 5.77 -7.54 -1.47
CA ALA A 110 6.89 -8.42 -1.83
C ALA A 110 6.52 -9.91 -1.69
N LEU A 111 5.72 -10.28 -0.68
CA LEU A 111 5.19 -11.63 -0.56
C LEU A 111 4.29 -12.02 -1.74
N CYS A 112 3.41 -11.11 -2.18
CA CYS A 112 2.58 -11.35 -3.35
C CYS A 112 3.42 -11.46 -4.62
N ASP A 113 4.37 -10.53 -4.82
CA ASP A 113 5.28 -10.52 -5.98
C ASP A 113 6.11 -11.81 -6.05
N LEU A 114 6.60 -12.31 -4.92
CA LEU A 114 7.29 -13.59 -4.83
C LEU A 114 6.37 -14.76 -5.24
N LYS A 115 5.13 -14.77 -4.75
CA LYS A 115 4.14 -15.81 -5.05
C LYS A 115 3.75 -15.83 -6.53
N THR A 116 3.69 -14.66 -7.18
CA THR A 116 3.41 -14.52 -8.62
C THR A 116 4.63 -14.70 -9.51
N GLY A 117 5.82 -14.89 -8.93
CA GLY A 117 7.08 -15.05 -9.67
C GLY A 117 7.61 -13.75 -10.29
N THR A 118 7.14 -12.59 -9.83
CA THR A 118 7.58 -11.26 -10.27
C THR A 118 8.53 -10.60 -9.28
N GLY A 119 8.80 -11.23 -8.13
CA GLY A 119 9.73 -10.77 -7.10
C GLY A 119 10.73 -11.84 -6.67
N GLU A 120 11.72 -11.42 -5.89
CA GLU A 120 12.84 -12.27 -5.44
C GLU A 120 12.77 -12.56 -3.93
N GLN A 121 13.24 -13.74 -3.52
CA GLN A 121 13.29 -14.14 -2.11
C GLN A 121 14.16 -13.21 -1.26
N ASP A 122 15.21 -12.63 -1.85
CA ASP A 122 16.11 -11.70 -1.17
C ASP A 122 15.38 -10.40 -0.76
N THR A 123 14.44 -9.93 -1.58
CA THR A 123 13.62 -8.74 -1.27
C THR A 123 12.76 -8.99 -0.02
N VAL A 124 12.11 -10.16 0.06
CA VAL A 124 11.31 -10.55 1.22
C VAL A 124 12.19 -10.66 2.47
N SER A 125 13.32 -11.36 2.37
CA SER A 125 14.26 -11.57 3.48
C SER A 125 14.81 -10.25 4.02
N ARG A 126 15.07 -9.29 3.13
CA ARG A 126 15.47 -7.92 3.52
C ARG A 126 14.37 -7.19 4.27
N LEU A 127 13.12 -7.25 3.79
CA LEU A 127 11.98 -6.62 4.47
C LEU A 127 11.73 -7.23 5.86
N GLU A 128 11.87 -8.55 6.01
CA GLU A 128 11.79 -9.23 7.32
C GLU A 128 12.87 -8.75 8.28
N PHE A 129 14.10 -8.55 7.79
CA PHE A 129 15.18 -7.97 8.57
C PHE A 129 14.87 -6.54 9.03
N LEU A 130 14.35 -5.69 8.13
CA LEU A 130 13.97 -4.31 8.46
C LEU A 130 12.81 -4.26 9.48
N MET A 131 11.82 -5.14 9.34
CA MET A 131 10.73 -5.28 10.31
C MET A 131 11.23 -5.71 11.68
N SER A 132 12.10 -6.73 11.74
CA SER A 132 12.73 -7.20 12.97
C SER A 132 13.54 -6.10 13.67
N ARG A 133 14.30 -5.31 12.89
CA ARG A 133 15.07 -4.16 13.40
C ARG A 133 14.21 -3.10 14.08
N LEU A 134 12.97 -2.92 13.62
CA LEU A 134 11.99 -1.99 14.20
C LEU A 134 11.08 -2.64 15.25
N GLY A 135 11.19 -3.95 15.47
CA GLY A 135 10.31 -4.70 16.36
C GLY A 135 8.85 -4.74 15.91
N ILE A 136 8.59 -4.58 14.60
CA ILE A 136 7.23 -4.63 14.04
C ILE A 136 6.96 -5.98 13.39
N ASN A 137 5.70 -6.38 13.37
CA ASN A 137 5.23 -7.63 12.79
C ASN A 137 3.88 -7.44 12.08
N VAL A 138 3.43 -8.46 11.36
CA VAL A 138 2.18 -8.41 10.57
C VAL A 138 0.93 -8.13 11.40
N ALA A 139 0.93 -8.45 12.71
CA ALA A 139 -0.22 -8.21 13.60
C ALA A 139 -0.35 -6.74 14.00
N ASP A 140 0.71 -5.92 13.83
CA ASP A 140 0.62 -4.46 14.05
C ASP A 140 -0.30 -3.78 13.03
N ARG A 141 -0.56 -4.44 11.90
CA ARG A 141 -1.62 -4.06 10.96
C ARG A 141 -2.92 -4.79 11.32
N LYS A 142 -3.67 -4.23 12.26
CA LYS A 142 -4.90 -4.82 12.87
C LYS A 142 -5.88 -5.43 11.87
N ILE A 143 -6.08 -4.79 10.71
CA ILE A 143 -7.02 -5.24 9.68
C ILE A 143 -6.66 -6.61 9.07
N VAL A 144 -5.39 -7.02 9.13
CA VAL A 144 -4.93 -8.34 8.65
C VAL A 144 -5.64 -9.45 9.42
N GLU A 145 -5.59 -9.40 10.75
CA GLU A 145 -6.19 -10.42 11.61
C GLU A 145 -7.73 -10.40 11.52
N VAL A 146 -8.33 -9.22 11.35
CA VAL A 146 -9.78 -9.10 11.13
C VAL A 146 -10.21 -9.78 9.83
N ALA A 147 -9.47 -9.56 8.73
CA ALA A 147 -9.74 -10.21 7.45
C ALA A 147 -9.58 -11.74 7.54
N LYS A 148 -8.49 -12.22 8.15
CA LYS A 148 -8.25 -13.65 8.36
C LYS A 148 -9.34 -14.30 9.20
N LYS A 149 -9.72 -13.68 10.31
CA LYS A 149 -10.83 -14.17 11.16
C LYS A 149 -12.13 -14.23 10.37
N LYS A 150 -12.43 -13.19 9.58
CA LYS A 150 -13.63 -13.18 8.73
C LYS A 150 -13.63 -14.34 7.73
N SER A 151 -12.49 -14.66 7.13
CA SER A 151 -12.35 -15.80 6.23
C SER A 151 -12.56 -17.13 6.98
N ALA A 152 -11.91 -17.32 8.13
CA ALA A 152 -12.04 -18.51 8.96
C ALA A 152 -13.48 -18.76 9.44
N ASP A 153 -14.18 -17.71 9.87
CA ASP A 153 -15.59 -17.77 10.29
C ASP A 153 -16.56 -18.11 9.14
N ASN A 154 -16.09 -18.16 7.90
CA ASN A 154 -16.89 -18.38 6.69
C ASN A 154 -16.25 -19.45 5.79
N ASP A 155 -15.85 -20.57 6.40
CA ASP A 155 -15.35 -21.77 5.72
C ASP A 155 -14.11 -21.52 4.84
N GLY A 156 -13.27 -20.56 5.22
CA GLY A 156 -12.07 -20.20 4.46
C GLY A 156 -12.35 -19.44 3.17
N CYS A 157 -13.57 -18.92 2.98
CA CYS A 157 -13.86 -18.10 1.79
C CYS A 157 -13.03 -16.81 1.79
N GLY A 158 -12.70 -16.28 0.60
CA GLY A 158 -11.99 -15.01 0.48
C GLY A 158 -12.70 -13.88 1.24
N ALA A 159 -11.95 -13.09 2.00
CA ALA A 159 -12.45 -11.99 2.80
C ALA A 159 -11.59 -10.73 2.66
N VAL A 160 -12.21 -9.58 2.87
CA VAL A 160 -11.54 -8.27 2.88
C VAL A 160 -11.96 -7.52 4.14
N ALA A 161 -11.01 -6.87 4.80
CA ALA A 161 -11.27 -5.90 5.87
C ALA A 161 -10.78 -4.51 5.44
N LEU A 162 -11.50 -3.47 5.88
CA LEU A 162 -11.20 -2.07 5.60
C LEU A 162 -11.39 -1.27 6.89
N GLU A 163 -10.37 -0.48 7.26
CA GLU A 163 -10.43 0.46 8.39
C GLU A 163 -10.76 1.85 7.86
N LEU A 164 -11.87 2.41 8.33
CA LEU A 164 -12.34 3.74 8.01
C LEU A 164 -11.50 4.80 8.73
N ALA A 165 -11.56 6.04 8.27
CA ALA A 165 -10.83 7.18 8.86
C ALA A 165 -11.17 7.43 10.36
N ASP A 166 -12.34 6.96 10.82
CA ASP A 166 -12.76 7.03 12.23
C ASP A 166 -12.38 5.80 13.07
N GLY A 167 -11.59 4.87 12.51
CA GLY A 167 -11.11 3.65 13.16
C GLY A 167 -12.12 2.50 13.19
N ARG A 168 -13.33 2.67 12.64
CA ARG A 168 -14.27 1.54 12.49
C ARG A 168 -13.75 0.57 11.42
N ILE A 169 -13.81 -0.72 11.72
CA ILE A 169 -13.40 -1.77 10.78
C ILE A 169 -14.64 -2.41 10.16
N VAL A 170 -14.66 -2.44 8.83
CA VAL A 170 -15.70 -3.06 8.01
C VAL A 170 -15.13 -4.30 7.35
N THR A 171 -15.96 -5.33 7.16
CA THR A 171 -15.56 -6.56 6.48
C THR A 171 -16.50 -6.92 5.34
N GLY A 172 -15.94 -7.58 4.33
CA GLY A 172 -16.64 -8.23 3.24
C GLY A 172 -16.17 -9.67 3.07
N LYS A 173 -17.02 -10.52 2.51
CA LYS A 173 -16.70 -11.91 2.20
C LYS A 173 -17.17 -12.26 0.80
N ASN A 174 -16.51 -13.23 0.18
CA ASN A 174 -16.97 -13.79 -1.08
C ASN A 174 -18.34 -14.44 -0.88
N THR A 175 -19.24 -14.16 -1.81
CA THR A 175 -20.57 -14.77 -1.88
C THR A 175 -20.81 -15.28 -3.29
N LYS A 176 -21.90 -16.04 -3.49
CA LYS A 176 -22.30 -16.48 -4.83
C LYS A 176 -22.61 -15.35 -5.81
N MET A 177 -22.85 -14.13 -5.31
CA MET A 177 -23.27 -12.98 -6.11
C MET A 177 -22.20 -11.90 -6.22
N MET A 178 -21.31 -11.76 -5.24
CA MET A 178 -20.44 -10.60 -5.11
C MET A 178 -19.10 -10.95 -4.46
N SER A 179 -18.03 -10.31 -4.95
CA SER A 179 -16.67 -10.47 -4.45
C SER A 179 -16.55 -9.89 -3.03
N ALA A 180 -15.55 -10.35 -2.28
CA ALA A 180 -15.26 -9.88 -0.94
C ALA A 180 -14.93 -8.38 -0.95
N SER A 181 -14.24 -7.93 -1.99
CA SER A 181 -13.91 -6.53 -2.27
C SER A 181 -15.17 -5.68 -2.44
N ALA A 182 -16.06 -6.08 -3.35
CA ALA A 182 -17.34 -5.41 -3.58
C ALA A 182 -18.20 -5.40 -2.31
N ALA A 183 -18.31 -6.53 -1.62
CA ALA A 183 -19.08 -6.63 -0.37
C ALA A 183 -18.51 -5.71 0.72
N CYS A 184 -17.19 -5.61 0.85
CA CYS A 184 -16.52 -4.77 1.83
C CYS A 184 -16.78 -3.28 1.56
N VAL A 185 -16.56 -2.84 0.31
CA VAL A 185 -16.83 -1.44 -0.09
C VAL A 185 -18.29 -1.08 0.14
N PHE A 186 -19.22 -1.98 -0.19
CA PHE A 186 -20.65 -1.75 -0.01
C PHE A 186 -21.05 -1.64 1.45
N ASN A 187 -20.48 -2.48 2.30
CA ASN A 187 -20.68 -2.37 3.74
C ASN A 187 -20.08 -1.08 4.30
N ALA A 188 -18.96 -0.62 3.74
CA ALA A 188 -18.30 0.62 4.16
C ALA A 188 -19.14 1.85 3.82
N VAL A 189 -19.61 1.97 2.57
CA VAL A 189 -20.47 3.08 2.17
C VAL A 189 -21.83 3.06 2.86
N LYS A 190 -22.40 1.87 3.14
CA LYS A 190 -23.62 1.76 3.96
C LYS A 190 -23.37 2.29 5.37
N MET A 191 -22.25 1.93 5.98
CA MET A 191 -21.89 2.36 7.33
C MET A 191 -21.65 3.87 7.41
N LEU A 192 -21.00 4.46 6.42
CA LEU A 192 -20.76 5.91 6.31
C LEU A 192 -22.07 6.69 6.09
N ALA A 193 -22.95 6.17 5.24
CA ALA A 193 -24.25 6.78 4.94
C ALA A 193 -25.32 6.55 6.03
N GLY A 194 -25.04 5.78 7.08
CA GLY A 194 -26.04 5.41 8.10
C GLY A 194 -27.15 4.48 7.57
N ILE A 195 -26.90 3.78 6.46
CA ILE A 195 -27.84 2.85 5.84
C ILE A 195 -27.80 1.52 6.59
N LYS A 196 -28.99 0.97 6.88
CA LYS A 196 -29.11 -0.33 7.56
C LYS A 196 -28.47 -1.45 6.73
N ASP A 197 -27.73 -2.35 7.38
CA ASP A 197 -26.99 -3.41 6.69
C ASP A 197 -27.86 -4.31 5.79
N LYS A 198 -29.11 -4.57 6.20
CA LYS A 198 -30.09 -5.37 5.45
C LYS A 198 -30.59 -4.68 4.17
N GLN A 199 -30.37 -3.38 4.00
CA GLN A 199 -30.78 -2.64 2.80
C GLN A 199 -29.90 -3.08 1.63
N LYS A 200 -30.54 -3.50 0.54
CA LYS A 200 -29.86 -3.83 -0.71
C LYS A 200 -29.65 -2.54 -1.51
N LEU A 201 -28.41 -2.29 -1.93
CA LEU A 201 -28.06 -1.12 -2.74
C LEU A 201 -28.14 -1.40 -4.25
N ILE A 202 -28.01 -2.66 -4.67
CA ILE A 202 -28.19 -3.05 -6.07
C ILE A 202 -29.47 -3.86 -6.21
N SER A 203 -30.31 -3.43 -7.14
CA SER A 203 -31.52 -4.13 -7.53
C SER A 203 -31.22 -5.45 -8.24
N PRO A 204 -31.94 -6.55 -7.94
CA PRO A 204 -31.84 -7.80 -8.70
C PRO A 204 -32.06 -7.62 -10.21
N TYR A 205 -32.83 -6.61 -10.63
CA TYR A 205 -33.06 -6.27 -12.03
C TYR A 205 -31.81 -5.74 -12.76
N VAL A 206 -30.83 -5.22 -12.01
CA VAL A 206 -29.52 -4.79 -12.56
C VAL A 206 -28.50 -5.94 -12.49
N ILE A 207 -28.51 -6.73 -11.41
CA ILE A 207 -27.60 -7.87 -11.24
C ILE A 207 -27.85 -8.96 -12.29
N GLY A 208 -29.12 -9.30 -12.54
CA GLY A 208 -29.50 -10.40 -13.43
C GLY A 208 -28.89 -10.29 -14.83
N PRO A 209 -29.07 -9.16 -15.55
CA PRO A 209 -28.48 -8.94 -16.87
C PRO A 209 -26.95 -9.03 -16.90
N ILE A 210 -26.26 -8.53 -15.86
CA ILE A 210 -24.79 -8.60 -15.77
C ILE A 210 -24.34 -10.06 -15.66
N ILE A 211 -24.96 -10.83 -14.76
CA ILE A 211 -24.64 -12.26 -14.59
C ILE A 211 -24.98 -13.05 -15.87
N ASP A 212 -26.10 -12.76 -16.52
CA ASP A 212 -26.49 -13.40 -17.77
C ASP A 212 -25.50 -13.10 -18.90
N LEU A 213 -25.01 -11.85 -19.01
CA LEU A 213 -23.95 -11.48 -19.94
C LEU A 213 -22.68 -12.31 -19.70
N LYS A 214 -22.17 -12.34 -18.45
CA LYS A 214 -20.96 -13.09 -18.09
C LYS A 214 -21.10 -14.58 -18.41
N THR A 215 -22.21 -15.18 -17.98
CA THR A 215 -22.35 -16.65 -18.01
C THR A 215 -22.89 -17.20 -19.33
N LYS A 216 -23.86 -16.55 -19.95
CA LYS A 216 -24.54 -17.08 -21.16
C LYS A 216 -23.87 -16.59 -22.45
N ILE A 217 -23.34 -15.37 -22.46
CA ILE A 217 -22.80 -14.73 -23.66
C ILE A 217 -21.27 -14.82 -23.68
N LEU A 218 -20.61 -14.29 -22.63
CA LEU A 218 -19.15 -14.29 -22.52
C LEU A 218 -18.59 -15.66 -22.08
N LYS A 219 -19.46 -16.56 -21.61
CA LYS A 219 -19.13 -17.93 -21.17
C LYS A 219 -18.09 -17.99 -20.06
N GLU A 220 -18.04 -16.96 -19.23
CA GLU A 220 -17.20 -16.94 -18.05
C GLU A 220 -17.70 -17.95 -17.01
N HIS A 221 -16.76 -18.63 -16.36
CA HIS A 221 -17.08 -19.55 -15.27
C HIS A 221 -17.48 -18.83 -13.98
N ASN A 222 -16.97 -17.60 -13.78
CA ASN A 222 -17.19 -16.84 -12.57
C ASN A 222 -18.47 -15.99 -12.67
N LYS A 223 -19.46 -16.31 -11.82
CA LYS A 223 -20.76 -15.59 -11.76
C LYS A 223 -20.76 -14.42 -10.78
N THR A 224 -19.65 -14.23 -10.09
CA THR A 224 -19.51 -13.26 -9.01
C THR A 224 -19.31 -11.87 -9.61
N LEU A 225 -20.02 -10.88 -9.07
CA LEU A 225 -19.76 -9.49 -9.43
C LEU A 225 -18.44 -9.02 -8.81
N THR A 226 -17.56 -8.50 -9.65
CA THR A 226 -16.34 -7.81 -9.22
C THR A 226 -16.68 -6.43 -8.64
N LEU A 227 -15.72 -5.78 -7.97
CA LEU A 227 -15.89 -4.43 -7.46
C LEU A 227 -16.15 -3.42 -8.59
N GLU A 228 -15.48 -3.55 -9.73
CA GLU A 228 -15.74 -2.70 -10.90
C GLU A 228 -17.19 -2.83 -11.38
N GLU A 229 -17.68 -4.06 -11.58
CA GLU A 229 -19.07 -4.32 -11.99
C GLU A 229 -20.07 -3.85 -10.94
N ALA A 230 -19.77 -4.06 -9.65
CA ALA A 230 -20.63 -3.66 -8.56
C ALA A 230 -20.75 -2.12 -8.47
N LEU A 231 -19.66 -1.38 -8.66
CA LEU A 231 -19.70 0.09 -8.67
C LEU A 231 -20.49 0.65 -9.86
N ILE A 232 -20.37 0.03 -11.05
CA ILE A 232 -21.21 0.38 -12.21
C ILE A 232 -22.68 0.11 -11.90
N ALA A 233 -23.00 -1.06 -11.33
CA ALA A 233 -24.35 -1.42 -10.95
C ALA A 233 -24.93 -0.47 -9.88
N LEU A 234 -24.11 -0.03 -8.92
CA LEU A 234 -24.48 0.97 -7.92
C LEU A 234 -24.83 2.31 -8.57
N SER A 235 -24.00 2.77 -9.52
CA SER A 235 -24.24 4.01 -10.28
C SER A 235 -25.56 3.98 -11.05
N ILE A 236 -25.88 2.84 -11.69
CA ILE A 236 -27.18 2.65 -12.36
C ILE A 236 -28.33 2.71 -11.34
N CYS A 237 -28.19 2.06 -10.19
CA CYS A 237 -29.23 2.06 -9.15
C CYS A 237 -29.41 3.44 -8.51
N ALA A 238 -28.34 4.24 -8.38
CA ALA A 238 -28.38 5.58 -7.83
C ALA A 238 -29.30 6.54 -8.60
N ALA A 239 -29.59 6.26 -9.88
CA ALA A 239 -30.54 7.05 -10.67
C ALA A 239 -32.01 6.90 -10.21
N SER A 240 -32.34 5.85 -9.44
CA SER A 240 -33.72 5.53 -9.05
C SER A 240 -33.91 5.11 -7.58
N ASP A 241 -32.84 4.85 -6.84
CA ASP A 241 -32.85 4.52 -5.41
C ASP A 241 -32.03 5.56 -4.63
N ALA A 242 -32.72 6.29 -3.74
CA ALA A 242 -32.09 7.30 -2.89
C ALA A 242 -31.00 6.72 -1.98
N ASN A 243 -31.15 5.49 -1.47
CA ASN A 243 -30.12 4.86 -0.65
C ASN A 243 -28.87 4.54 -1.47
N ALA A 244 -29.03 4.11 -2.72
CA ALA A 244 -27.91 3.86 -3.62
C ALA A 244 -27.16 5.15 -3.97
N ALA A 245 -27.90 6.25 -4.20
CA ALA A 245 -27.31 7.58 -4.42
C ALA A 245 -26.51 8.05 -3.20
N THR A 246 -27.10 8.02 -2.00
CA THR A 246 -26.40 8.42 -0.77
C THR A 246 -25.18 7.56 -0.49
N ALA A 247 -25.24 6.24 -0.76
CA ALA A 247 -24.08 5.36 -0.63
C ALA A 247 -22.96 5.72 -1.64
N MET A 248 -23.31 6.02 -2.88
CA MET A 248 -22.34 6.41 -3.92
C MET A 248 -21.59 7.70 -3.55
N GLU A 249 -22.27 8.66 -2.93
CA GLU A 249 -21.66 9.91 -2.43
C GLU A 249 -20.60 9.69 -1.34
N GLN A 250 -20.60 8.54 -0.66
CA GLN A 250 -19.61 8.24 0.39
C GLN A 250 -18.31 7.64 -0.15
N LEU A 251 -18.25 7.24 -1.43
CA LEU A 251 -17.05 6.60 -2.01
C LEU A 251 -15.76 7.43 -1.86
N PRO A 252 -15.77 8.77 -2.02
CA PRO A 252 -14.57 9.58 -1.82
C PRO A 252 -14.01 9.53 -0.39
N LEU A 253 -14.84 9.24 0.62
CA LEU A 253 -14.40 9.13 2.01
C LEU A 253 -13.54 7.88 2.28
N LEU A 254 -13.42 6.98 1.31
CA LEU A 254 -12.52 5.83 1.39
C LEU A 254 -11.07 6.18 1.05
N GLU A 255 -10.81 7.38 0.52
CA GLU A 255 -9.45 7.82 0.20
C GLU A 255 -8.55 7.81 1.45
N GLY A 256 -7.38 7.20 1.33
CA GLY A 256 -6.42 7.07 2.42
C GLY A 256 -6.74 5.97 3.45
N CYS A 257 -7.90 5.32 3.36
CA CYS A 257 -8.25 4.18 4.22
C CYS A 257 -7.37 2.96 3.93
N ASP A 258 -7.14 2.14 4.95
CA ASP A 258 -6.34 0.93 4.85
C ASP A 258 -7.23 -0.31 4.66
N ALA A 259 -6.86 -1.17 3.71
CA ALA A 259 -7.56 -2.42 3.45
C ALA A 259 -6.60 -3.62 3.39
N HIS A 260 -7.14 -4.80 3.72
CA HIS A 260 -6.44 -6.07 3.61
C HIS A 260 -7.35 -7.16 3.05
N SER A 261 -6.87 -7.88 2.04
CA SER A 261 -7.51 -9.06 1.47
C SER A 261 -6.80 -10.34 1.90
N THR A 262 -7.56 -11.39 2.21
CA THR A 262 -7.00 -12.72 2.54
C THR A 262 -6.43 -13.48 1.34
N HIS A 263 -6.55 -12.92 0.14
CA HIS A 263 -6.05 -13.48 -1.12
C HIS A 263 -5.64 -12.34 -2.07
N MET A 264 -4.78 -12.65 -3.03
CA MET A 264 -4.43 -11.74 -4.11
C MET A 264 -5.66 -11.46 -4.97
N LEU A 265 -5.98 -10.18 -5.15
CA LEU A 265 -7.15 -9.75 -5.91
C LEU A 265 -6.89 -9.78 -7.41
N PHE A 266 -7.95 -10.02 -8.19
CA PHE A 266 -7.91 -9.77 -9.62
C PHE A 266 -7.90 -8.27 -9.91
N LYS A 267 -7.39 -7.89 -11.08
CA LYS A 267 -7.32 -6.47 -11.52
C LYS A 267 -8.68 -5.77 -11.48
N ALA A 268 -9.77 -6.48 -11.75
CA ALA A 268 -11.14 -5.94 -11.69
C ALA A 268 -11.59 -5.56 -10.26
N ASP A 269 -10.97 -6.13 -9.22
CA ASP A 269 -11.19 -5.75 -7.82
C ASP A 269 -10.10 -4.79 -7.31
N GLU A 270 -8.84 -4.97 -7.72
CA GLU A 270 -7.70 -4.15 -7.28
C GLU A 270 -7.74 -2.72 -7.85
N ASN A 271 -8.05 -2.56 -9.14
CA ASN A 271 -8.03 -1.25 -9.81
C ASN A 271 -9.02 -0.25 -9.20
N PRO A 272 -10.26 -0.63 -8.87
CA PRO A 272 -11.17 0.29 -8.18
C PRO A 272 -10.64 0.74 -6.82
N PHE A 273 -10.07 -0.15 -5.99
CA PHE A 273 -9.45 0.26 -4.72
C PHE A 273 -8.34 1.30 -4.93
N ARG A 274 -7.46 1.05 -5.91
CA ARG A 274 -6.39 1.99 -6.28
C ARG A 274 -6.93 3.34 -6.73
N LYS A 275 -7.98 3.36 -7.56
CA LYS A 275 -8.63 4.59 -8.05
C LYS A 275 -9.37 5.35 -6.94
N LEU A 276 -9.87 4.64 -5.94
CA LEU A 276 -10.48 5.22 -4.73
C LEU A 276 -9.43 5.70 -3.70
N GLY A 277 -8.13 5.53 -3.96
CA GLY A 277 -7.07 5.92 -3.03
C GLY A 277 -6.96 5.05 -1.78
N VAL A 278 -7.54 3.83 -1.80
CA VAL A 278 -7.46 2.88 -0.69
C VAL A 278 -6.11 2.17 -0.69
N ARG A 279 -5.46 2.10 0.47
CA ARG A 279 -4.16 1.45 0.69
C ARG A 279 -4.36 -0.05 0.91
N LEU A 280 -4.43 -0.79 -0.19
CA LEU A 280 -4.67 -2.23 -0.18
C LEU A 280 -3.39 -3.05 0.09
N THR A 281 -3.55 -4.12 0.87
CA THR A 281 -2.57 -5.21 1.04
C THR A 281 -3.27 -6.56 0.83
N CYS A 282 -2.53 -7.58 0.42
CA CYS A 282 -3.07 -8.93 0.20
C CYS A 282 -2.19 -9.97 0.90
N SER A 283 -2.79 -11.06 1.38
CA SER A 283 -2.04 -12.28 1.68
C SER A 283 -1.56 -12.94 0.37
N PRO A 284 -0.40 -13.63 0.37
CA PRO A 284 0.18 -14.30 -0.79
C PRO A 284 -0.53 -15.64 -1.11
N GLU A 285 -1.85 -15.62 -1.18
CA GLU A 285 -2.71 -16.75 -1.48
C GLU A 285 -3.54 -16.45 -2.74
N PHE A 286 -3.68 -17.44 -3.63
CA PHE A 286 -4.60 -17.33 -4.76
C PHE A 286 -6.03 -17.59 -4.29
N LEU A 287 -7.01 -16.95 -4.94
CA LEU A 287 -8.42 -17.16 -4.58
C LEU A 287 -8.89 -18.59 -4.91
N ASP A 288 -8.39 -19.15 -5.99
CA ASP A 288 -8.65 -20.50 -6.46
C ASP A 288 -7.35 -21.14 -6.95
N ASN A 289 -7.43 -22.42 -7.33
CA ASN A 289 -6.28 -23.18 -7.83
C ASN A 289 -5.87 -22.79 -9.26
N THR A 290 -6.49 -21.75 -9.84
CA THR A 290 -6.23 -21.30 -11.20
C THR A 290 -5.21 -20.17 -11.16
N LEU A 291 -4.00 -20.47 -11.61
CA LEU A 291 -2.88 -19.51 -11.65
C LEU A 291 -3.14 -18.34 -12.63
N PHE A 292 -4.08 -18.51 -13.56
CA PHE A 292 -4.46 -17.55 -14.58
C PHE A 292 -5.99 -17.50 -14.69
N ILE A 293 -6.57 -16.31 -14.56
CA ILE A 293 -7.88 -16.02 -15.15
C ILE A 293 -7.59 -15.01 -16.26
N GLU A 294 -7.77 -15.45 -17.51
CA GLU A 294 -7.72 -14.61 -18.71
C GLU A 294 -8.74 -13.47 -18.64
#